data_AF-A0AAE0HP50-F1
#
_entry.id   AF-A0AAE0HP50-F1
#
_cell.length_a   1.000
_cell.length_b   1.000
_cell.length_c   1.000
_cell.angle_alpha   90.00
_cell.angle_beta   90.00
_cell.angle_gamma   90.00
#
_symmetry.space_group_name_H-M   'P 1'
#
loop_
_entity.id
_entity.type
_entity.pdbx_description
1 polymer ?
#
loop_
_entity_poly.entity_id
_entity_poly.type
_entity_poly.pdbx_seq_one_letter_code
_entity_poly.pdbx_strand_id
1 'polypeptide(L)'
;MDQFSPANAASTCSALFDKAQSMVTQTQRVLQAVQDDGEFHQSLAALSSRLQQLGHHANQLGYLIADAAVVHSQLGLVLQSGLAEYQSALAVVSDGLDAEGDRTCDRDAIAGYLSFAAASVALFVLSAQLLTMESEKEQQSKLANPGGTAIVDAAHSASEHVLSSSYKIRN
;
A
#
# COMPACT_ATOMS: atom_id res chain seq x y z
N MET A 1 12.12 10.06 19.23
CA MET A 1 11.98 9.37 17.93
C MET A 1 12.00 7.90 18.25
N ASP A 2 10.88 7.21 18.02
CA ASP A 2 10.82 5.77 18.22
C ASP A 2 11.77 5.10 17.22
N GLN A 3 12.66 4.23 17.71
CA GLN A 3 13.54 3.45 16.84
C GLN A 3 12.70 2.49 15.98
N PHE A 4 13.09 2.33 14.72
CA PHE A 4 12.50 1.34 13.84
C PHE A 4 12.60 -0.06 14.47
N SER A 5 11.47 -0.77 14.52
CA SER A 5 11.40 -2.14 15.03
C SER A 5 11.08 -3.09 13.87
N PRO A 6 12.02 -3.95 13.45
CA PRO A 6 11.79 -4.94 12.40
C PRO A 6 10.61 -5.86 12.71
N ALA A 7 10.48 -6.29 13.98
CA ALA A 7 9.37 -7.15 14.41
C ALA A 7 8.01 -6.47 14.25
N ASN A 8 7.91 -5.18 14.64
CA ASN A 8 6.67 -4.42 14.46
C ASN A 8 6.36 -4.23 12.98
N ALA A 9 7.35 -3.83 12.17
CA ALA A 9 7.15 -3.63 10.74
C ALA A 9 6.76 -4.92 10.01
N ALA A 10 7.39 -6.06 10.35
CA ALA A 10 7.00 -7.36 9.80
C ALA A 10 5.58 -7.78 10.22
N SER A 11 5.20 -7.52 11.47
CA SER A 11 3.83 -7.74 11.94
C SER A 11 2.82 -6.85 11.20
N THR A 12 3.15 -5.58 10.99
CA THR A 12 2.34 -4.65 10.19
C THR A 12 2.18 -5.16 8.76
N CYS A 13 3.25 -5.65 8.12
CA CYS A 13 3.19 -6.27 6.79
C CYS A 13 2.22 -7.46 6.74
N SER A 14 2.24 -8.34 7.75
CA SER A 14 1.29 -9.46 7.84
C SER A 14 -0.15 -8.98 7.96
N ALA A 15 -0.41 -7.99 8.83
CA ALA A 15 -1.75 -7.44 9.02
C ALA A 15 -2.27 -6.76 7.73
N LEU A 16 -1.38 -6.07 7.00
CA LEU A 16 -1.69 -5.45 5.71
C LEU A 16 -2.00 -6.50 4.63
N PHE A 17 -1.27 -7.62 4.61
CA PHE A 17 -1.57 -8.75 3.73
C PHE A 17 -2.97 -9.30 4.01
N ASP A 18 -3.29 -9.60 5.27
CA ASP A 18 -4.59 -10.15 5.66
C ASP A 18 -5.73 -9.18 5.31
N LYS A 19 -5.55 -7.88 5.58
CA LYS A 19 -6.52 -6.85 5.23
C LYS A 19 -6.72 -6.76 3.72
N ALA A 20 -5.64 -6.79 2.93
CA ALA A 20 -5.73 -6.78 1.47
C ALA A 20 -6.48 -8.00 0.93
N GLN A 21 -6.23 -9.21 1.46
CA GLN A 21 -6.96 -10.43 1.06
C GLN A 21 -8.45 -10.36 1.41
N SER A 22 -8.78 -9.81 2.57
CA SER A 22 -10.16 -9.56 2.98
C SER A 22 -10.86 -8.61 2.00
N MET A 23 -10.21 -7.52 1.63
CA MET A 23 -10.73 -6.53 0.67
C MET A 23 -10.85 -7.06 -0.76
N VAL A 24 -9.96 -7.97 -1.19
CA VAL A 24 -10.10 -8.69 -2.47
C VAL A 24 -11.40 -9.47 -2.48
N THR A 25 -11.67 -10.23 -1.40
CA THR A 25 -12.90 -11.00 -1.27
C THR A 25 -14.13 -10.10 -1.31
N GLN A 26 -14.08 -8.96 -0.61
CA GLN A 26 -15.15 -7.98 -0.63
C GLN A 26 -15.36 -7.36 -2.01
N THR A 27 -14.29 -6.93 -2.68
CA THR A 27 -14.33 -6.38 -4.04
C THR A 27 -14.96 -7.37 -5.01
N GLN A 28 -14.63 -8.66 -4.90
CA GLN A 28 -15.24 -9.72 -5.72
C GLN A 28 -16.75 -9.90 -5.45
N ARG A 29 -17.21 -9.75 -4.20
CA ARG A 29 -18.65 -9.76 -3.90
C ARG A 29 -19.35 -8.57 -4.54
N VAL A 30 -18.77 -7.37 -4.44
CA VAL A 30 -19.32 -6.16 -5.08
C VAL A 30 -19.37 -6.34 -6.60
N LEU A 31 -18.29 -6.87 -7.20
CA LEU A 31 -18.20 -7.16 -8.63
C LEU A 31 -19.32 -8.08 -9.13
N GLN A 32 -19.71 -9.09 -8.33
CA GLN A 32 -20.81 -10.01 -8.64
C GLN A 32 -22.20 -9.37 -8.47
N ALA A 33 -22.32 -8.37 -7.59
CA ALA A 33 -23.58 -7.70 -7.30
C ALA A 33 -23.90 -6.55 -8.29
N VAL A 34 -22.89 -5.96 -8.92
CA VAL A 34 -23.04 -4.88 -9.90
C VAL A 34 -23.36 -5.48 -11.28
N GLN A 35 -24.57 -5.20 -11.78
CA GLN A 35 -25.00 -5.49 -13.15
C GLN A 35 -25.04 -4.17 -13.94
N ASP A 36 -24.58 -4.19 -15.20
CA ASP A 36 -24.72 -3.11 -16.20
C ASP A 36 -23.88 -1.82 -16.09
N ASP A 37 -22.72 -1.83 -15.41
CA ASP A 37 -21.73 -0.74 -15.53
C ASP A 37 -20.33 -1.28 -15.88
N GLY A 38 -20.00 -1.25 -17.18
CA GLY A 38 -18.76 -1.82 -17.71
C GLY A 38 -17.49 -1.12 -17.22
N GLU A 39 -17.51 0.20 -17.03
CA GLU A 39 -16.34 0.96 -16.55
C GLU A 39 -16.12 0.74 -15.06
N PHE A 40 -17.21 0.72 -14.29
CA PHE A 40 -17.13 0.46 -12.86
C PHE A 40 -16.71 -0.99 -12.58
N HIS A 41 -17.20 -1.95 -13.36
CA HIS A 41 -16.79 -3.36 -13.30
C HIS A 41 -15.28 -3.52 -13.58
N GLN A 42 -14.75 -2.84 -14.60
CA GLN A 42 -13.31 -2.82 -14.89
C GLN A 42 -12.50 -2.22 -13.73
N SER A 43 -12.99 -1.13 -13.14
CA SER A 43 -12.33 -0.48 -12.01
C SER A 43 -12.26 -1.39 -10.77
N LEU A 44 -13.35 -2.10 -10.46
CA LEU A 44 -13.38 -3.09 -9.37
C LEU A 44 -12.46 -4.28 -9.66
N ALA A 45 -12.44 -4.80 -10.89
CA ALA A 45 -11.52 -5.86 -11.28
C ALA A 45 -10.05 -5.43 -11.15
N ALA A 46 -9.73 -4.20 -11.59
CA ALA A 46 -8.41 -3.61 -11.42
C ALA A 46 -8.05 -3.45 -9.94
N LEU A 47 -8.99 -2.97 -9.11
CA LEU A 47 -8.80 -2.83 -7.67
C LEU A 47 -8.47 -4.18 -7.02
N SER A 48 -9.24 -5.23 -7.33
CA SER A 48 -8.99 -6.59 -6.84
C SER A 48 -7.58 -7.05 -7.21
N SER A 49 -7.15 -6.84 -8.46
CA SER A 49 -5.80 -7.22 -8.90
C SER A 49 -4.71 -6.44 -8.16
N ARG A 50 -4.89 -5.13 -7.96
CA ARG A 50 -3.93 -4.28 -7.25
C ARG A 50 -3.82 -4.63 -5.77
N LEU A 51 -4.94 -4.94 -5.11
CA LEU A 51 -4.95 -5.41 -3.72
C LEU A 51 -4.18 -6.73 -3.58
N GLN A 52 -4.34 -7.67 -4.52
CA GLN A 52 -3.57 -8.93 -4.52
C GLN A 52 -2.07 -8.67 -4.67
N GLN A 53 -1.67 -7.82 -5.63
CA GLN A 53 -0.26 -7.46 -5.85
C GLN A 53 0.36 -6.81 -4.62
N LEU A 54 -0.33 -5.83 -4.04
CA LEU A 54 0.15 -5.14 -2.84
C LEU A 54 0.22 -6.08 -1.63
N GLY A 55 -0.79 -6.93 -1.43
CA GLY A 55 -0.75 -7.95 -0.38
C GLY A 55 0.46 -8.87 -0.54
N HIS A 56 0.73 -9.34 -1.76
CA HIS A 56 1.90 -10.17 -2.04
C HIS A 56 3.22 -9.44 -1.69
N HIS A 57 3.37 -8.20 -2.13
CA HIS A 57 4.58 -7.41 -1.84
C HIS A 57 4.71 -7.06 -0.36
N ALA A 58 3.62 -6.74 0.34
CA ALA A 58 3.63 -6.53 1.78
C ALA A 58 4.10 -7.79 2.52
N ASN A 59 3.56 -8.96 2.16
CA ASN A 59 3.97 -10.23 2.76
C ASN A 59 5.46 -10.53 2.51
N GLN A 60 5.92 -10.39 1.26
CA GLN A 60 7.34 -10.56 0.92
C GLN A 60 8.22 -9.59 1.72
N LEU A 61 7.80 -8.32 1.82
CA LEU A 61 8.52 -7.31 2.58
C LEU A 61 8.58 -7.67 4.06
N GLY A 62 7.51 -8.22 4.64
CA GLY A 62 7.47 -8.70 6.01
C GLY A 62 8.53 -9.77 6.30
N TYR A 63 8.67 -10.77 5.41
CA TYR A 63 9.73 -11.77 5.53
C TYR A 63 11.13 -11.17 5.41
N LEU A 64 11.34 -10.29 4.42
CA LEU A 64 12.64 -9.65 4.23
C LEU A 64 13.04 -8.75 5.40
N ILE A 65 12.10 -8.04 6.02
CA ILE A 65 12.35 -7.24 7.21
C ILE A 65 12.74 -8.12 8.39
N ALA A 66 12.04 -9.25 8.58
CA ALA A 66 12.32 -10.18 9.67
C ALA A 66 13.71 -10.83 9.55
N ASP A 67 14.14 -11.10 8.32
CA ASP A 67 15.40 -11.78 8.01
C ASP A 67 16.57 -10.82 7.71
N ALA A 68 16.32 -9.51 7.61
CA ALA A 68 17.34 -8.53 7.26
C ALA A 68 18.45 -8.49 8.33
N ALA A 69 19.68 -8.79 7.91
CA ALA A 69 20.86 -8.67 8.76
C ALA A 69 21.13 -7.22 9.20
N VAL A 70 20.72 -6.26 8.36
CA VAL A 70 20.90 -4.84 8.63
C VAL A 70 19.78 -4.00 8.01
N VAL A 71 19.35 -2.97 8.75
CA VAL A 71 18.37 -1.99 8.28
C VAL A 71 18.90 -0.60 8.62
N HIS A 72 19.35 0.12 7.60
CA HIS A 72 19.80 1.50 7.76
C HIS A 72 18.65 2.38 8.28
N SER A 73 18.98 3.31 9.19
CA SER A 73 17.99 4.15 9.89
C SER A 73 17.00 4.87 8.95
N GLN A 74 17.49 5.43 7.84
CA GLN A 74 16.65 6.12 6.86
C GLN A 74 15.70 5.16 6.13
N LEU A 75 16.13 3.92 5.85
CA LEU A 75 15.25 2.90 5.31
C LEU A 75 14.17 2.52 6.32
N GLY A 76 14.54 2.40 7.60
CA GLY A 76 13.58 2.19 8.69
C GLY A 76 12.49 3.26 8.75
N LEU A 77 12.86 4.54 8.61
CA LEU A 77 11.90 5.65 8.56
C LEU A 77 10.99 5.58 7.34
N VAL A 78 11.55 5.29 6.15
CA VAL A 78 10.78 5.12 4.92
C VAL A 78 9.79 3.98 5.03
N LEU A 79 10.21 2.83 5.57
CA LEU A 79 9.34 1.68 5.81
C LEU A 79 8.22 2.02 6.80
N GLN A 80 8.55 2.68 7.91
CA GLN A 80 7.56 3.05 8.92
C GLN A 80 6.49 4.00 8.35
N SER A 81 6.90 5.02 7.60
CA SER A 81 5.97 5.95 6.94
C SER A 81 5.14 5.23 5.87
N GLY A 82 5.79 4.50 4.97
CA GLY A 82 5.12 3.83 3.86
C GLY A 82 4.11 2.77 4.32
N LEU A 83 4.42 2.01 5.38
CA LEU A 83 3.47 1.05 5.96
C LEU A 83 2.27 1.74 6.63
N ALA A 84 2.50 2.85 7.34
CA ALA A 84 1.43 3.62 7.97
C ALA A 84 0.51 4.29 6.94
N GLU A 85 1.09 4.84 5.87
CA GLU A 85 0.37 5.42 4.74
C GLU A 85 -0.45 4.34 4.02
N TYR A 86 0.12 3.16 3.79
CA TYR A 86 -0.61 2.03 3.19
C TYR A 86 -1.77 1.55 4.06
N GLN A 87 -1.57 1.44 5.36
CA GLN A 87 -2.63 1.10 6.30
C GLN A 87 -3.78 2.12 6.23
N SER A 88 -3.45 3.40 6.18
CA SER A 88 -4.43 4.49 6.11
C SER A 88 -5.19 4.48 4.77
N ALA A 89 -4.50 4.28 3.65
CA ALA A 89 -5.11 4.17 2.33
C ALA A 89 -6.03 2.95 2.19
N LEU A 90 -5.64 1.80 2.75
CA LEU A 90 -6.51 0.61 2.79
C LEU A 90 -7.77 0.86 3.61
N ALA A 91 -7.69 1.59 4.72
CA ALA A 91 -8.87 1.94 5.51
C ALA A 91 -9.87 2.77 4.69
N VAL A 92 -9.39 3.78 3.96
CA VAL A 92 -10.23 4.61 3.07
C VAL A 92 -10.97 3.76 2.05
N VAL A 93 -10.29 2.82 1.40
CA VAL A 93 -10.93 1.96 0.40
C VAL A 93 -11.85 0.93 1.02
N SER A 94 -11.49 0.38 2.18
CA SER A 94 -12.39 -0.52 2.93
C SER A 94 -13.70 0.20 3.22
N ASP A 95 -13.64 1.42 3.76
CA ASP A 95 -14.83 2.22 4.04
C ASP A 95 -15.64 2.52 2.77
N GLY A 96 -14.97 2.78 1.64
CA GLY A 96 -15.62 2.98 0.33
C GLY A 96 -16.26 1.72 -0.26
N LEU A 97 -15.82 0.52 0.16
CA LEU A 97 -16.43 -0.77 -0.18
C LEU A 97 -17.50 -1.21 0.84
N ASP A 98 -17.39 -0.76 2.10
CA ASP A 98 -18.24 -1.08 3.25
C ASP A 98 -19.43 -0.12 3.43
N ALA A 99 -19.67 0.82 2.49
CA ALA A 99 -20.87 1.65 2.46
C ALA A 99 -22.13 0.78 2.19
N GLU A 100 -22.49 -0.05 3.17
CA GLU A 100 -23.62 -0.96 3.19
C GLU A 100 -24.92 -0.15 3.20
N GLY A 101 -25.63 -0.12 2.08
CA GLY A 101 -27.03 0.33 2.04
C GLY A 101 -27.46 0.92 0.71
N ASP A 102 -26.58 1.68 0.07
CA ASP A 102 -26.76 2.16 -1.29
C ASP A 102 -25.69 1.50 -2.16
N ARG A 103 -26.04 1.12 -3.38
CA ARG A 103 -25.12 0.50 -4.36
C ARG A 103 -24.02 1.47 -4.85
N THR A 104 -23.68 2.47 -4.06
CA THR A 104 -22.75 3.56 -4.34
C THR A 104 -21.44 3.26 -3.64
N CYS A 105 -20.71 2.30 -4.20
CA CYS A 105 -19.28 2.24 -3.96
C CYS A 105 -18.64 3.52 -4.52
N ASP A 106 -17.74 4.11 -3.75
CA ASP A 106 -17.13 5.39 -4.12
C ASP A 106 -16.09 5.20 -5.24
N ARG A 107 -16.46 5.62 -6.45
CA ARG A 107 -15.61 5.49 -7.64
C ARG A 107 -14.35 6.35 -7.54
N ASP A 108 -14.43 7.51 -6.90
CA ASP A 108 -13.30 8.42 -6.75
C ASP A 108 -12.30 7.85 -5.74
N ALA A 109 -12.79 7.23 -4.67
CA ALA A 109 -11.95 6.50 -3.72
C ALA A 109 -11.21 5.32 -4.39
N ILE A 110 -11.91 4.55 -5.24
CA ILE A 110 -11.29 3.46 -6.01
C ILE A 110 -10.23 4.00 -6.98
N ALA A 111 -10.55 5.05 -7.75
CA ALA A 111 -9.63 5.63 -8.71
C ALA A 111 -8.38 6.18 -8.02
N GLY A 112 -8.53 6.93 -6.93
CA GLY A 112 -7.42 7.43 -6.13
C GLY A 112 -6.52 6.29 -5.61
N TYR A 113 -7.13 5.22 -5.12
CA TYR A 113 -6.36 4.07 -4.63
C TYR A 113 -5.58 3.34 -5.73
N LEU A 114 -6.14 3.21 -6.94
CA LEU A 114 -5.44 2.57 -8.05
C LEU A 114 -4.11 3.28 -8.37
N SER A 115 -4.10 4.63 -8.33
CA SER A 115 -2.88 5.42 -8.50
C SER A 115 -1.90 5.21 -7.34
N PHE A 116 -2.38 5.24 -6.11
CA PHE A 116 -1.58 4.99 -4.91
C PHE A 116 -0.96 3.58 -4.88
N ALA A 117 -1.72 2.57 -5.32
CA ALA A 117 -1.26 1.19 -5.32
C ALA A 117 -0.03 0.97 -6.21
N ALA A 118 0.01 1.62 -7.37
CA ALA A 118 1.17 1.53 -8.27
C ALA A 118 2.44 2.12 -7.63
N ALA A 119 2.32 3.27 -6.97
CA ALA A 119 3.45 3.91 -6.30
C ALA A 119 3.93 3.10 -5.08
N SER A 120 2.99 2.54 -4.31
CA SER A 120 3.30 1.67 -3.16
C SER A 120 3.99 0.37 -3.55
N VAL A 121 3.59 -0.26 -4.66
CA VAL A 121 4.31 -1.42 -5.20
C VAL A 121 5.76 -1.07 -5.52
N ALA A 122 6.00 0.07 -6.18
CA ALA A 122 7.36 0.51 -6.49
C ALA A 122 8.19 0.74 -5.21
N LEU A 123 7.60 1.35 -4.18
CA LEU A 123 8.24 1.53 -2.87
C LEU A 123 8.57 0.20 -2.19
N PHE A 124 7.65 -0.77 -2.20
CA PHE A 124 7.88 -2.08 -1.58
C PHE A 124 8.94 -2.88 -2.34
N VAL A 125 8.97 -2.80 -3.67
CA VAL A 125 10.02 -3.42 -4.48
C VAL A 125 11.39 -2.78 -4.20
N LEU A 126 11.46 -1.44 -4.13
CA LEU A 126 12.70 -0.75 -3.74
C LEU A 126 13.16 -1.19 -2.35
N SER A 127 12.24 -1.20 -1.39
CA SER A 127 12.53 -1.57 0.00
C SER A 127 13.01 -3.01 0.12
N ALA A 128 12.36 -3.95 -0.59
CA ALA A 128 12.80 -5.34 -0.69
C ALA A 128 14.23 -5.45 -1.23
N GLN A 129 14.55 -4.73 -2.31
CA GLN A 129 15.91 -4.72 -2.87
C GLN A 129 16.95 -4.15 -1.90
N LEU A 130 16.59 -3.16 -1.10
CA LEU A 130 17.49 -2.58 -0.09
C LEU A 130 17.73 -3.56 1.07
N LEU A 131 16.68 -4.24 1.54
CA LEU A 131 16.77 -5.22 2.62
C LEU A 131 17.61 -6.44 2.26
N THR A 132 17.75 -6.76 0.96
CA THR A 132 18.65 -7.83 0.48
C THR A 132 20.12 -7.41 0.37
N MET A 133 20.45 -6.14 0.64
CA MET A 133 21.84 -5.66 0.58
C MET A 133 22.60 -5.99 1.86
N GLU A 134 23.88 -6.29 1.73
CA GLU A 134 24.73 -6.75 2.85
C GLU A 134 25.19 -5.61 3.76
N SER A 135 25.11 -4.35 3.30
CA SER A 135 25.63 -3.21 4.04
C SER A 135 24.70 -2.00 4.08
N GLU A 136 24.72 -1.28 5.22
CA GLU A 136 24.00 -0.01 5.37
C GLU A 136 24.44 1.04 4.35
N LYS A 137 25.72 1.03 3.97
CA LYS A 137 26.26 1.99 3.00
C LYS A 137 25.66 1.82 1.61
N GLU A 138 25.45 0.58 1.19
CA GLU A 138 24.76 0.28 -0.08
C GLU A 138 23.29 0.69 -0.02
N GLN A 139 22.62 0.39 1.09
CA GLN A 139 21.24 0.81 1.33
C GLN A 139 21.12 2.34 1.25
N GLN A 140 21.98 3.07 1.96
CA GLN A 140 22.01 4.53 1.95
C GLN A 140 22.30 5.08 0.55
N SER A 141 23.30 4.54 -0.15
CA SER A 141 23.70 4.99 -1.49
C SER A 141 22.55 4.85 -2.49
N LYS A 142 21.85 3.70 -2.48
CA LYS A 142 20.72 3.45 -3.38
C LYS A 142 19.48 4.26 -3.00
N LEU A 143 19.23 4.47 -1.71
CA LEU A 143 18.12 5.31 -1.25
C LEU A 143 18.34 6.79 -1.58
N ALA A 144 19.58 7.27 -1.48
CA ALA A 144 19.97 8.64 -1.82
C ALA A 144 20.10 8.89 -3.34
N ASN A 145 20.04 7.85 -4.17
CA ASN A 145 20.05 7.99 -5.62
C ASN A 145 18.78 8.72 -6.10
N PRO A 146 18.85 9.55 -7.16
CA PRO A 146 17.67 10.19 -7.74
C PRO A 146 16.50 9.24 -8.04
N GLY A 147 16.77 8.01 -8.46
CA GLY A 147 15.73 7.01 -8.68
C GLY A 147 15.09 6.51 -7.39
N GLY A 148 15.87 6.35 -6.31
CA GLY A 148 15.35 5.94 -5.00
C GLY A 148 14.47 7.02 -4.38
N THR A 149 14.99 8.26 -4.36
CA THR A 149 14.25 9.44 -3.87
C THR A 149 12.93 9.66 -4.62
N ALA A 150 12.96 9.61 -5.96
CA ALA A 150 11.75 9.78 -6.77
C ALA A 150 10.66 8.72 -6.48
N ILE A 151 11.05 7.48 -6.16
CA ILE A 151 10.09 6.42 -5.79
C ILE A 151 9.45 6.73 -4.43
N VAL A 152 10.25 7.14 -3.45
CA VAL A 152 9.74 7.49 -2.11
C VAL A 152 8.80 8.70 -2.20
N ASP A 153 9.21 9.76 -2.90
CA ASP A 153 8.42 10.97 -3.06
C ASP A 153 7.10 10.70 -3.81
N ALA A 154 7.13 9.84 -4.83
CA ALA A 154 5.94 9.46 -5.57
C ALA A 154 4.96 8.66 -4.71
N ALA A 155 5.45 7.73 -3.89
CA ALA A 155 4.60 6.96 -2.97
C ALA A 155 3.93 7.86 -1.93
N HIS A 156 4.70 8.78 -1.34
CA HIS A 156 4.19 9.76 -0.37
C HIS A 156 3.17 10.71 -1.00
N SER A 157 3.48 11.30 -2.15
CA SER A 157 2.56 12.20 -2.86
C SER A 157 1.24 11.49 -3.24
N ALA A 158 1.32 10.21 -3.63
CA ALA A 158 0.14 9.43 -3.97
C ALA A 158 -0.71 9.08 -2.73
N SER A 159 -0.09 8.86 -1.57
CA SER A 159 -0.82 8.60 -0.33
C SER A 159 -1.56 9.84 0.14
N GLU A 160 -0.94 11.02 0.10
CA GLU A 160 -1.59 12.30 0.39
C GLU A 160 -2.82 12.55 -0.51
N HIS A 161 -2.74 12.17 -1.78
CA HIS A 161 -3.86 12.31 -2.71
C HIS A 161 -5.07 11.44 -2.32
N VAL A 162 -4.84 10.19 -1.91
CA VAL A 162 -5.91 9.29 -1.42
C VAL A 162 -6.50 9.82 -0.11
N LEU A 163 -5.64 10.23 0.82
CA LEU A 163 -6.07 10.70 2.14
C LEU A 163 -6.84 12.02 2.05
N SER A 164 -6.41 12.96 1.21
CA SER A 164 -7.12 14.22 0.99
C SER A 164 -8.47 14.02 0.28
N SER A 165 -8.57 13.03 -0.61
CA SER A 165 -9.83 12.67 -1.26
C SER A 165 -10.84 12.09 -0.25
N SER A 166 -10.37 11.28 0.71
CA SER A 166 -11.20 10.75 1.81
C SER A 166 -11.81 11.84 2.71
N TYR A 167 -11.12 12.96 2.89
CA TYR A 167 -11.56 14.06 3.74
C TYR A 167 -12.70 14.88 3.14
N LYS A 168 -12.82 14.88 1.80
CA LYS A 168 -13.96 15.46 1.06
C LYS A 168 -15.21 14.59 1.09
N ILE A 169 -15.06 13.29 1.36
CA ILE A 169 -16.16 12.33 1.44
C ILE A 169 -16.81 12.34 2.83
N ARG A 170 -16.04 12.70 3.87
CA ARG A 170 -16.48 12.71 5.28
C ARG A 170 -17.00 14.06 5.81
N ASN A 171 -16.95 15.14 5.02
CA ASN A 171 -17.43 16.50 5.39
C ASN A 171 -18.36 17.05 4.31
#